data_AF-A0A8S9WZ30-F1
#
_entry.id   AF-A0A8S9WZ30-F1
#
_cell.length_a   1.000
_cell.length_b   1.000
_cell.length_c   1.000
_cell.angle_alpha   90.00
_cell.angle_beta   90.00
_cell.angle_gamma   90.00
#
_symmetry.space_group_name_H-M   'P 1'
#
loop_
_entity.id
_entity.type
_entity.pdbx_description
1 polymer ?
#
loop_
_entity_poly.entity_id
_entity_poly.type
_entity_poly.pdbx_seq_one_letter_code
_entity_poly.pdbx_strand_id
1 'polypeptide(L)'
;MATGTSKSDSDESGNRGEQIARISIKIPPLWRRNVKVWRLQVDAQFANSPVTQELTKYNYVLASLDGDVAELISDLLLKRAAIKYAVYRSDDQATDRIRDF
;
A
#
# COMPACT_ATOMS: atom_id res chain seq x y z
N MET A 1 -55.78 -3.42 -34.19
CA MET A 1 -55.59 -3.01 -32.78
C MET A 1 -55.02 -4.20 -32.02
N ALA A 2 -53.83 -3.99 -31.44
CA ALA A 2 -53.12 -4.71 -30.39
C ALA A 2 -53.25 -6.24 -30.23
N THR A 3 -52.14 -6.95 -30.48
CA THR A 3 -51.62 -7.98 -29.56
C THR A 3 -50.11 -7.81 -29.47
N GLY A 4 -49.63 -7.40 -28.30
CA GLY A 4 -48.21 -7.16 -28.02
C GLY A 4 -47.47 -8.48 -27.85
N THR A 5 -46.46 -8.70 -28.68
CA THR A 5 -45.48 -9.76 -28.51
C THR A 5 -44.42 -9.31 -27.50
N SER A 6 -44.27 -10.13 -26.47
CA SER A 6 -43.38 -10.03 -25.33
C SER A 6 -41.94 -9.66 -25.70
N LYS A 7 -41.46 -8.62 -25.02
CA LYS A 7 -40.05 -8.26 -24.95
C LYS A 7 -39.38 -9.25 -24.00
N SER A 8 -38.54 -10.13 -24.54
CA SER A 8 -37.64 -10.98 -23.76
C SER A 8 -36.46 -10.12 -23.29
N ASP A 9 -36.53 -9.67 -22.05
CA ASP A 9 -35.40 -9.07 -21.34
C ASP A 9 -34.47 -10.22 -20.93
N SER A 10 -33.49 -10.53 -21.79
CA SER A 10 -32.43 -11.49 -21.49
C SER A 10 -31.45 -10.86 -20.52
N ASP A 11 -31.33 -11.50 -19.37
CA ASP A 11 -30.50 -11.14 -18.22
C ASP A 11 -29.08 -10.72 -18.61
N GLU A 12 -28.83 -9.42 -18.54
CA GLU A 12 -27.49 -8.87 -18.42
C GLU A 12 -26.95 -9.31 -17.06
N SER A 13 -26.29 -10.47 -17.05
CA SER A 13 -25.48 -10.97 -15.94
C SER A 13 -24.29 -10.03 -15.79
N GLY A 14 -24.57 -8.86 -15.24
CA GLY A 14 -23.59 -7.83 -14.91
C GLY A 14 -22.55 -8.48 -14.03
N ASN A 15 -21.33 -8.55 -14.56
CA ASN A 15 -20.11 -8.85 -13.85
C ASN A 15 -20.10 -8.07 -12.53
N ARG A 16 -20.55 -8.70 -11.45
CA ARG A 16 -20.38 -8.22 -10.08
C ARG A 16 -18.92 -8.43 -9.74
N GLY A 17 -18.06 -7.66 -10.40
CA GLY A 17 -16.69 -7.49 -10.05
C GLY A 17 -16.67 -7.19 -8.57
N GLU A 18 -16.12 -8.13 -7.82
CA GLU A 18 -16.06 -8.16 -6.38
C GLU A 18 -15.57 -6.78 -5.91
N GLN A 19 -16.48 -5.94 -5.41
CA GLN A 19 -16.13 -4.62 -4.92
C GLN A 19 -15.38 -4.84 -3.61
N ILE A 20 -14.06 -4.98 -3.71
CA ILE A 20 -13.17 -5.02 -2.56
C ILE A 20 -13.28 -3.66 -1.89
N ALA A 21 -14.07 -3.57 -0.83
CA ALA A 21 -14.12 -2.40 0.02
C ALA A 21 -12.71 -2.15 0.54
N ARG A 22 -12.08 -1.03 0.14
CA ARG A 22 -10.75 -0.67 0.62
C ARG A 22 -10.85 -0.28 2.09
N ILE A 23 -10.39 -1.16 2.98
CA ILE A 23 -10.25 -0.86 4.40
C ILE A 23 -9.16 0.21 4.54
N SER A 24 -9.53 1.39 5.01
CA SER A 24 -8.58 2.47 5.30
C SER A 24 -8.07 2.31 6.73
N ILE A 25 -6.76 2.06 6.88
CA ILE A 25 -6.11 2.13 8.19
C ILE A 25 -5.92 3.60 8.56
N LYS A 26 -6.41 3.98 9.74
CA LYS A 26 -6.19 5.31 10.32
C LYS A 26 -5.10 5.23 11.37
N ILE A 27 -3.92 5.75 11.04
CA ILE A 27 -2.80 5.86 11.97
C ILE A 27 -3.00 7.12 12.83
N PRO A 28 -2.97 7.02 14.16
CA PRO A 28 -3.06 8.19 15.03
C PRO A 28 -1.78 9.05 14.92
N PRO A 29 -1.88 10.37 15.14
CA PRO A 29 -0.71 11.26 15.22
C PRO A 29 0.32 10.74 16.24
N LEU A 30 1.60 10.95 15.97
CA LEU A 30 2.68 10.44 16.81
C LEU A 30 2.69 11.08 18.20
N TRP A 31 2.60 10.25 19.24
CA TRP A 31 2.68 10.71 20.62
C TRP A 31 4.14 10.83 21.07
N ARG A 32 4.78 11.97 20.79
CA ARG A 32 6.21 12.22 21.10
C ARG A 32 6.59 11.90 22.56
N ARG A 33 5.69 12.13 23.52
CA ARG A 33 5.90 11.84 24.96
C ARG A 33 5.88 10.35 25.30
N ASN A 34 5.19 9.52 24.51
CA ASN A 34 5.07 8.09 24.78
C ASN A 34 4.92 7.26 23.49
N VAL A 35 6.01 7.20 22.73
CA VAL A 35 6.09 6.46 21.46
C VAL A 35 5.83 4.96 21.66
N LYS A 36 6.14 4.40 22.85
CA LYS A 36 5.92 2.97 23.14
C LYS A 36 4.43 2.62 23.11
N VAL A 37 3.59 3.41 23.76
CA VAL A 37 2.14 3.18 23.77
C VAL A 37 1.53 3.46 22.41
N TRP A 38 1.97 4.52 21.73
CA TRP A 38 1.54 4.82 20.36
C TRP A 38 1.83 3.64 19.41
N ARG A 39 3.04 3.05 19.50
CA ARG A 39 3.40 1.89 18.68
C ARG A 39 2.46 0.71 18.93
N LEU A 40 2.15 0.40 20.19
CA LEU A 40 1.20 -0.68 20.52
C LEU A 40 -0.19 -0.46 19.90
N GLN A 41 -0.65 0.80 19.84
CA GLN A 41 -1.91 1.12 19.17
C GLN A 41 -1.82 0.94 17.66
N VAL A 42 -0.72 1.37 17.04
CA VAL A 42 -0.46 1.17 15.61
C VAL A 42 -0.39 -0.33 15.27
N ASP A 43 0.29 -1.12 16.09
CA ASP A 43 0.39 -2.57 15.92
C ASP A 43 -0.99 -3.23 15.99
N ALA A 44 -1.85 -2.79 16.92
CA ALA A 44 -3.23 -3.26 17.02
C ALA A 44 -4.08 -2.89 15.79
N GLN A 45 -3.86 -1.71 15.18
CA GLN A 45 -4.55 -1.31 13.94
C GLN A 45 -4.17 -2.23 12.78
N PHE A 46 -2.88 -2.57 12.64
CA PHE A 46 -2.43 -3.51 11.61
C PHE A 46 -2.89 -4.94 11.88
N ALA A 47 -2.92 -5.37 13.14
CA ALA A 47 -3.43 -6.70 13.50
C ALA A 47 -4.91 -6.91 13.12
N ASN A 48 -5.70 -5.84 13.14
CA ASN A 48 -7.12 -5.85 12.77
C ASN A 48 -7.36 -5.56 11.27
N SER A 49 -6.31 -5.43 10.47
CA SER A 49 -6.38 -5.06 9.06
C SER A 49 -5.90 -6.21 8.16
N PRO A 50 -6.40 -6.32 6.90
CA PRO A 50 -5.82 -7.24 5.91
C PRO A 50 -4.41 -6.86 5.44
N VAL A 51 -3.82 -5.75 5.94
CA VAL A 51 -2.47 -5.33 5.57
C VAL A 51 -1.41 -6.20 6.23
N THR A 52 -0.90 -7.17 5.48
CA THR A 52 0.13 -8.10 5.94
C THR A 52 1.55 -7.71 5.52
N GLN A 53 1.69 -6.97 4.41
CA GLN A 53 2.99 -6.60 3.87
C GLN A 53 3.67 -5.52 4.73
N GLU A 54 4.86 -5.82 5.24
CA GLU A 54 5.66 -4.92 6.07
C GLU A 54 6.00 -3.59 5.37
N LEU A 55 6.22 -3.61 4.05
CA LEU A 55 6.42 -2.39 3.27
C LEU A 55 5.19 -1.48 3.31
N THR A 56 4.00 -2.07 3.19
CA THR A 56 2.73 -1.34 3.26
C THR A 56 2.51 -0.76 4.65
N LYS A 57 2.76 -1.54 5.72
CA LYS A 57 2.69 -1.04 7.10
C LYS A 57 3.63 0.14 7.34
N TYR A 58 4.88 0.01 6.88
CA TYR A 58 5.86 1.09 6.93
C TYR A 58 5.38 2.35 6.20
N ASN A 59 4.82 2.21 4.99
CA ASN A 59 4.31 3.36 4.23
C ASN A 59 3.16 4.07 4.95
N TYR A 60 2.25 3.33 5.60
CA TYR A 60 1.19 3.92 6.43
C TYR A 60 1.76 4.74 7.60
N VAL A 61 2.76 4.19 8.29
CA VAL A 61 3.42 4.89 9.40
C VAL A 61 4.17 6.12 8.89
N LEU A 62 4.92 5.98 7.80
CA LEU A 62 5.68 7.07 7.19
C LEU A 62 4.76 8.24 6.78
N ALA A 63 3.63 7.94 6.15
CA ALA A 63 2.63 8.94 5.74
C ALA A 63 1.95 9.64 6.93
N SER A 64 2.05 9.08 8.14
CA SER A 64 1.46 9.64 9.37
C SER A 64 2.41 10.50 10.19
N LEU A 65 3.70 10.56 9.82
CA LEU A 65 4.70 11.32 10.56
C LEU A 65 4.53 12.83 10.32
N ASP A 66 4.66 13.60 11.39
CA ASP A 66 4.77 15.06 11.29
C ASP A 66 6.05 15.45 10.55
N GLY A 67 6.03 16.60 9.86
CA GLY A 67 7.19 17.15 9.13
C GLY A 67 8.47 17.20 9.97
N ASP A 68 8.42 17.78 11.17
CA ASP A 68 9.60 17.86 12.05
C ASP A 68 10.19 16.49 12.39
N VAL A 69 9.32 15.49 12.56
CA VAL A 69 9.74 14.12 12.91
C VAL A 69 10.38 13.46 11.70
N ALA A 70 9.78 13.64 10.52
CA ALA A 70 10.32 13.13 9.26
C ALA A 70 11.68 13.76 8.93
N GLU A 71 11.87 15.05 9.21
CA GLU A 71 13.15 15.74 9.07
C GLU A 71 14.20 15.17 10.03
N LEU A 72 13.84 14.97 11.30
CA LEU A 72 14.74 14.40 12.32
C LEU A 72 15.27 13.01 11.95
N ILE A 73 14.47 12.20 11.26
CA ILE A 73 14.85 10.84 10.84
C ILE A 73 15.17 10.73 9.34
N SER A 74 15.33 11.85 8.65
CA SER A 74 15.51 11.91 7.19
C SER A 74 16.66 11.01 6.70
N ASP A 75 17.79 11.01 7.41
CA ASP A 75 18.93 10.14 7.10
C ASP A 75 18.58 8.64 7.11
N LEU A 76 17.72 8.21 8.05
CA LEU A 76 17.25 6.84 8.14
C LEU A 76 16.28 6.51 7.00
N LEU A 77 15.42 7.45 6.63
CA LEU A 77 14.48 7.30 5.51
C LEU A 77 15.23 7.17 4.17
N LEU A 78 16.23 8.03 3.95
CA LEU A 78 17.06 8.06 2.75
C LEU A 78 17.92 6.79 2.62
N LYS A 79 18.48 6.30 3.72
CA LYS A 79 19.23 5.03 3.74
C LYS A 79 18.37 3.84 3.28
N ARG A 80 17.10 3.79 3.69
CA ARG A 80 16.17 2.72 3.29
C ARG A 80 15.76 2.83 1.81
N ALA A 81 15.57 4.03 1.30
CA ALA A 81 15.32 4.25 -0.12
C ALA A 81 16.51 3.80 -0.97
N ALA A 82 17.74 4.16 -0.57
CA ALA A 82 18.96 3.77 -1.26
C ALA A 82 19.15 2.25 -1.35
N ILE A 83 18.79 1.49 -0.30
CA ILE A 83 18.84 0.01 -0.34
C ILE A 83 17.92 -0.55 -1.42
N LYS A 84 16.72 0.03 -1.63
CA LYS A 84 15.84 -0.39 -2.73
C LYS A 84 16.55 -0.20 -4.07
N TYR A 85 17.13 0.97 -4.33
CA TYR A 85 17.81 1.26 -5.60
C TYR A 85 19.09 0.47 -5.81
N ALA A 86 19.86 0.20 -4.75
CA ALA A 86 21.07 -0.62 -4.83
C ALA A 86 20.74 -2.07 -5.24
N VAL A 87 19.64 -2.63 -4.72
CA VAL A 87 19.18 -3.98 -5.11
C VAL A 87 18.74 -4.01 -6.58
N TYR A 88 18.00 -3.00 -7.06
CA TYR A 88 17.65 -2.90 -8.48
C TYR A 88 18.86 -2.68 -9.40
N ARG A 89 19.89 -1.95 -8.94
CA ARG A 89 21.09 -1.67 -9.73
C ARG A 89 21.96 -2.91 -9.97
N SER A 90 21.87 -3.92 -9.10
CA SER A 90 22.62 -5.17 -9.24
C SER A 90 22.04 -6.13 -10.28
N ASP A 91 20.73 -6.05 -10.58
CA ASP A 91 20.09 -6.90 -11.59
C ASP A 91 20.26 -6.34 -13.03
N ASP A 92 20.46 -5.02 -13.16
CA ASP A 92 20.57 -4.34 -14.47
C ASP A 92 21.99 -4.47 -15.11
N GLN A 93 22.98 -4.97 -14.36
CA GLN A 93 24.34 -5.19 -14.87
C GLN A 93 24.52 -6.57 -15.54
N ALA A 94 23.48 -7.41 -15.59
CA ALA A 94 23.53 -8.75 -16.18
C ALA A 94 23.20 -8.81 -17.68
N THR A 95 22.65 -7.75 -18.27
CA THR A 95 22.22 -7.76 -19.68
C THR A 95 23.32 -7.42 -20.69
N ASP A 96 24.51 -7.00 -20.23
CA ASP A 96 25.59 -6.56 -21.13
C ASP A 96 26.43 -7.72 -21.72
N ARG A 97 26.05 -8.98 -21.46
CA ARG A 97 26.73 -10.18 -22.01
C ARG A 97 26.02 -10.83 -23.19
N ILE A 98 24.96 -10.21 -23.72
CA ILE A 98 24.17 -10.73 -24.86
C ILE A 98 24.18 -9.73 -26.03
N ARG A 99 25.32 -9.08 -26.29
CA ARG A 99 25.56 -8.31 -27.52
C ARG A 99 26.79 -8.73 -28.31
N ASP A 100 27.48 -9.79 -27.89
CA ASP A 100 28.56 -10.41 -28.65
C ASP A 100 28.08 -11.71 -29.29
N PHE A 101 27.18 -11.64 -30.28
CA PHE A 101 27.04 -12.60 -31.39
C PHE A 101 26.25 -11.97 -32.54
#